data_AF-A0A920RR79-F1
#
_entry.id   AF-A0A920RR79-F1
#
_cell.length_a   1.000
_cell.length_b   1.000
_cell.length_c   1.000
_cell.angle_alpha   90.00
_cell.angle_beta   90.00
_cell.angle_gamma   90.00
#
_symmetry.space_group_name_H-M   'P 1'
#
loop_
_entity.id
_entity.type
_entity.pdbx_description
1 polymer ?
#
loop_
_entity_poly.entity_id
_entity_poly.type
_entity_poly.pdbx_seq_one_letter_code
_entity_poly.pdbx_strand_id
1 'polypeptide(L)'
;MQTPRMPDTPLGVGFISPDFGHHPVGRFLLSGFESFDAGRVQAVCFSDRIQVDAFTDRFRSAAEDWFDIRGRDDSVVAEWVRDVGIDVLVDLTGHTGRHPLGVFARRPARLQLSWIGYPPTTGLPAIDGLVADEVLVPDGAEAAFCERVIRLADGHISYLPPVDAPDVNIGSGSGEVVFGSFNKLDKTTPEVLSTFGARILVGQPGSRLVLRSRGLDDPRFADRFGGLLAEAGVDRDRISLHGWVSHAELLAGYGEIDIGLDTFPFSGGLTSCEALWMGVPGLVTWAGQRMCGRQTASFLSRVGLEELAVASETEYVEKALDLGPAMLLFVDHYGRSCGAGCGTGLCARGDGSPTSSPRRSNGLGGNGMCYDAASMTQKLSS
;
A
#
# COMPACT_ATOMS: atom_id res chain seq x y z
N MET A 1 -26.81 20.37 23.30
CA MET A 1 -27.37 19.00 23.27
C MET A 1 -27.79 18.72 21.85
N GLN A 2 -27.10 17.81 21.14
CA GLN A 2 -27.48 17.42 19.78
C GLN A 2 -28.70 16.49 19.82
N THR A 3 -29.64 16.73 18.92
CA THR A 3 -30.91 15.99 18.80
C THR A 3 -30.65 14.50 18.50
N PRO A 4 -31.40 13.56 19.10
CA PRO A 4 -31.31 12.15 18.74
C PRO A 4 -31.60 11.93 17.25
N ARG A 5 -30.85 11.03 16.62
CA ARG A 5 -31.03 10.68 15.20
C ARG A 5 -32.32 9.87 15.07
N MET A 6 -33.12 10.15 14.03
CA MET A 6 -34.28 9.32 13.71
C MET A 6 -33.81 7.95 13.20
N PRO A 7 -34.37 6.83 13.70
CA PRO A 7 -34.22 5.55 13.03
C PRO A 7 -34.72 5.74 11.59
N ASP A 8 -34.01 5.22 10.60
CA ASP A 8 -34.41 5.18 9.18
C ASP A 8 -34.00 6.35 8.24
N THR A 9 -33.27 7.36 8.70
CA THR A 9 -32.58 8.28 7.74
C THR A 9 -31.22 7.71 7.32
N PRO A 10 -30.67 8.08 6.14
CA PRO A 10 -29.27 7.78 5.79
C PRO A 10 -28.28 8.43 6.78
N LEU A 11 -27.07 7.86 6.90
CA LEU A 11 -25.98 8.39 7.73
C LEU A 11 -25.23 9.51 7.00
N GLY A 12 -25.24 10.72 7.56
CA GLY A 12 -24.43 11.82 7.04
C GLY A 12 -22.97 11.63 7.43
N VAL A 13 -22.12 11.33 6.45
CA VAL A 13 -20.69 11.11 6.68
C VAL A 13 -19.89 12.18 5.95
N GLY A 14 -19.23 13.04 6.72
CA GLY A 14 -18.36 14.08 6.19
C GLY A 14 -16.92 13.58 6.10
N PHE A 15 -16.26 13.79 4.97
CA PHE A 15 -14.85 13.49 4.77
C PHE A 15 -14.09 14.80 4.57
N ILE A 16 -13.04 15.04 5.37
CA ILE A 16 -12.19 16.23 5.23
C ILE A 16 -10.79 15.84 4.76
N SER A 17 -10.35 16.42 3.64
CA SER A 17 -9.02 16.16 3.09
C SER A 17 -8.56 17.23 2.09
N PRO A 18 -7.25 17.53 2.03
CA PRO A 18 -6.65 18.22 0.89
C PRO A 18 -6.39 17.27 -0.31
N ASP A 19 -6.60 15.97 -0.13
CA ASP A 19 -6.07 14.91 -1.00
C ASP A 19 -7.12 14.15 -1.82
N PHE A 20 -8.30 14.74 -2.01
CA PHE A 20 -9.33 14.25 -2.94
C PHE A 20 -8.90 14.40 -4.40
N GLY A 21 -7.93 13.60 -4.84
CA GLY A 21 -7.35 13.68 -6.17
C GLY A 21 -6.35 12.56 -6.44
N HIS A 22 -5.48 12.77 -7.43
CA HIS A 22 -4.40 11.85 -7.78
C HIS A 22 -3.30 11.85 -6.70
N HIS A 23 -3.60 11.18 -5.58
CA HIS A 23 -2.83 11.09 -4.34
C HIS A 23 -3.05 9.70 -3.71
N PRO A 24 -2.13 9.16 -2.88
CA PRO A 24 -2.35 7.91 -2.14
C PRO A 24 -3.73 7.79 -1.49
N VAL A 25 -4.19 8.82 -0.75
CA VAL A 25 -5.53 8.84 -0.13
C VAL A 25 -6.63 8.64 -1.17
N GLY A 26 -6.60 9.38 -2.27
CA GLY A 26 -7.56 9.23 -3.36
C GLY A 26 -7.55 7.82 -3.96
N ARG A 27 -6.36 7.24 -4.15
CA ARG A 27 -6.20 5.86 -4.66
C ARG A 27 -6.67 4.79 -3.68
N PHE A 28 -6.64 5.04 -2.39
CA PHE A 28 -7.09 4.07 -1.38
C PHE A 28 -8.57 4.19 -1.02
N LEU A 29 -9.22 5.28 -1.42
CA LEU A 29 -10.57 5.60 -1.01
C LEU A 29 -11.58 5.58 -2.17
N LEU A 30 -11.22 6.07 -3.36
CA LEU A 30 -12.19 6.45 -4.39
C LEU A 30 -13.16 5.32 -4.76
N SER A 31 -12.65 4.10 -5.00
CA SER A 31 -13.50 2.96 -5.36
C SER A 31 -14.48 2.59 -4.24
N GLY A 32 -14.06 2.66 -2.97
CA GLY A 32 -14.93 2.43 -1.83
C GLY A 32 -15.96 3.54 -1.67
N PHE A 33 -15.54 4.79 -1.89
CA PHE A 33 -16.39 5.98 -1.81
C PHE A 33 -17.52 5.96 -2.85
N GLU A 34 -17.22 5.59 -4.10
CA GLU A 34 -18.21 5.44 -5.18
C GLU A 34 -19.19 4.27 -4.94
N SER A 35 -18.85 3.35 -4.04
CA SER A 35 -19.64 2.16 -3.74
C SER A 35 -20.59 2.34 -2.55
N PHE A 36 -20.65 3.53 -1.93
CA PHE A 36 -21.59 3.77 -0.85
C PHE A 36 -23.04 3.68 -1.35
N ASP A 37 -23.86 2.92 -0.63
CA ASP A 37 -25.30 2.89 -0.83
C ASP A 37 -25.90 4.21 -0.32
N ALA A 38 -26.37 5.06 -1.24
CA ALA A 38 -26.96 6.36 -0.93
C ALA A 38 -28.20 6.27 -0.01
N GLY A 39 -28.89 5.12 0.02
CA GLY A 39 -29.98 4.88 0.97
C GLY A 39 -29.50 4.66 2.41
N ARG A 40 -28.20 4.41 2.60
CA ARG A 40 -27.59 4.14 3.91
C ARG A 40 -26.59 5.21 4.33
N VAL A 41 -25.85 5.80 3.38
CA VAL A 41 -24.77 6.77 3.61
C VAL A 41 -24.90 7.92 2.63
N GLN A 42 -25.01 9.14 3.16
CA GLN A 42 -24.87 10.39 2.42
C GLN A 42 -23.46 10.93 2.66
N ALA A 43 -22.59 10.75 1.67
CA ALA A 43 -21.18 11.15 1.76
C ALA A 43 -21.00 12.61 1.35
N VAL A 44 -20.44 13.44 2.23
CA VAL A 44 -20.18 14.86 1.99
C VAL A 44 -18.69 15.12 2.03
N CYS A 45 -18.15 15.86 1.06
CA CYS A 45 -16.73 16.20 1.01
C CYS A 45 -16.48 17.65 1.44
N PHE A 46 -15.55 17.84 2.38
CA PHE A 46 -14.97 19.14 2.72
C PHE A 46 -13.53 19.15 2.20
N SER A 47 -13.35 19.73 1.03
CA SER A 47 -12.12 19.61 0.26
C SER A 47 -11.27 20.86 0.38
N ASP A 48 -10.02 20.67 0.80
CA ASP A 48 -8.98 21.69 0.73
C ASP A 48 -8.13 21.53 -0.56
N ARG A 49 -8.58 20.72 -1.53
CA ARG A 49 -7.79 20.35 -2.71
C ARG A 49 -7.50 21.54 -3.63
N ILE A 50 -6.21 21.82 -3.87
CA ILE A 50 -5.78 22.93 -4.75
C ILE A 50 -5.92 22.58 -6.24
N GLN A 51 -5.46 21.39 -6.64
CA GLN A 51 -5.44 20.95 -8.03
C GLN A 51 -6.64 20.06 -8.33
N VAL A 52 -7.42 20.40 -9.36
CA VAL A 52 -8.53 19.56 -9.83
C VAL A 52 -8.00 18.58 -10.86
N ASP A 53 -8.30 17.31 -10.67
CA ASP A 53 -7.95 16.22 -11.57
C ASP A 53 -9.12 15.24 -11.71
N ALA A 54 -8.96 14.19 -12.53
CA ALA A 54 -10.01 13.21 -12.78
C ALA A 54 -10.49 12.48 -11.51
N PHE A 55 -9.64 12.32 -10.49
CA PHE A 55 -10.06 11.76 -9.21
C PHE A 55 -10.94 12.76 -8.45
N THR A 56 -10.56 14.05 -8.44
CA THR A 56 -11.37 15.11 -7.83
C THR A 56 -12.78 15.16 -8.42
N ASP A 57 -12.89 15.07 -9.75
CA ASP A 57 -14.20 15.10 -10.42
C ASP A 57 -15.05 13.86 -10.11
N ARG A 58 -14.43 12.69 -9.97
CA ARG A 58 -15.10 11.46 -9.54
C ARG A 58 -15.59 11.53 -8.09
N PHE A 59 -14.75 11.98 -7.16
CA PHE A 59 -15.18 12.22 -5.78
C PHE A 59 -16.34 13.22 -5.72
N ARG A 60 -16.24 14.35 -6.44
CA ARG A 60 -17.31 15.35 -6.49
C ARG A 60 -18.62 14.77 -7.06
N SER A 61 -18.53 13.92 -8.07
CA SER A 61 -19.71 13.30 -8.70
C SER A 61 -20.37 12.24 -7.82
N ALA A 62 -19.60 11.57 -6.97
CA ALA A 62 -20.09 10.54 -6.05
C ALA A 62 -20.54 11.09 -4.69
N ALA A 63 -20.13 12.31 -4.34
CA ALA A 63 -20.55 12.97 -3.10
C ALA A 63 -21.98 13.51 -3.22
N GLU A 64 -22.73 13.44 -2.12
CA GLU A 64 -24.01 14.15 -1.97
C GLU A 64 -23.81 15.66 -2.10
N ASP A 65 -22.76 16.17 -1.44
CA ASP A 65 -22.38 17.58 -1.46
C ASP A 65 -20.85 17.76 -1.43
N TRP A 66 -20.39 18.87 -1.98
CA TRP A 66 -18.98 19.24 -2.05
C TRP A 66 -18.75 20.67 -1.58
N PHE A 67 -18.00 20.82 -0.49
CA PHE A 67 -17.61 22.09 0.09
C PHE A 67 -16.14 22.38 -0.17
N ASP A 68 -15.84 23.53 -0.78
CA ASP A 68 -14.49 24.05 -0.91
C ASP A 68 -14.11 24.84 0.36
N ILE A 69 -13.20 24.27 1.15
CA ILE A 69 -12.77 24.84 2.43
C ILE A 69 -11.43 25.57 2.33
N ARG A 70 -10.91 25.80 1.11
CA ARG A 70 -9.63 26.47 0.92
C ARG A 70 -9.63 27.88 1.50
N GLY A 71 -8.60 28.16 2.31
CA GLY A 71 -8.40 29.46 2.94
C GLY A 71 -9.49 29.85 3.94
N ARG A 72 -10.28 28.88 4.42
CA ARG A 72 -11.29 29.10 5.46
C ARG A 72 -10.71 28.81 6.83
N ASP A 73 -11.16 29.57 7.83
CA ASP A 73 -10.81 29.31 9.22
C ASP A 73 -11.51 28.05 9.74
N ASP A 74 -10.83 27.33 10.64
CA ASP A 74 -11.37 26.11 11.24
C ASP A 74 -12.75 26.28 11.89
N SER A 75 -13.04 27.47 12.45
CA SER A 75 -14.35 27.76 13.06
C SER A 75 -15.47 27.79 12.03
N VAL A 76 -15.20 28.37 10.86
CA VAL A 76 -16.17 28.47 9.76
C VAL A 76 -16.46 27.07 9.20
N VAL A 77 -15.41 26.27 8.98
CA VAL A 77 -15.57 24.89 8.51
C VAL A 77 -16.34 24.05 9.53
N ALA A 78 -16.03 24.20 10.83
CA ALA A 78 -16.75 23.51 11.89
C ALA A 78 -18.24 23.93 11.96
N GLU A 79 -18.58 25.18 11.69
CA GLU A 79 -19.97 25.65 11.57
C GLU A 79 -20.67 25.00 10.37
N TRP A 80 -20.03 24.98 9.19
CA TRP A 80 -20.60 24.30 8.01
C TRP A 80 -20.89 22.82 8.27
N VAL A 81 -19.97 22.10 8.92
CA VAL A 81 -20.17 20.69 9.30
C VAL A 81 -21.41 20.53 10.21
N ARG A 82 -21.65 21.47 11.14
CA ARG A 82 -22.83 21.45 12.03
C ARG A 82 -24.12 21.79 11.28
N ASP A 83 -24.08 22.78 10.41
CA ASP A 83 -25.25 23.25 9.65
C ASP A 83 -25.73 22.18 8.65
N VAL A 84 -24.80 21.45 8.04
CA VAL A 84 -25.10 20.28 7.20
C VAL A 84 -25.66 19.12 8.02
N GLY A 85 -25.36 19.06 9.32
CA GLY A 85 -25.84 18.00 10.21
C GLY A 85 -25.07 16.68 10.07
N ILE A 86 -23.75 16.75 9.83
CA ILE A 86 -22.89 15.57 9.72
C ILE A 86 -22.92 14.73 11.01
N ASP A 87 -23.26 13.45 10.88
CA ASP A 87 -23.29 12.49 12.00
C ASP A 87 -21.87 12.02 12.36
N VAL A 88 -21.10 11.63 11.32
CA VAL A 88 -19.74 11.11 11.44
C VAL A 88 -18.81 11.96 10.58
N LEU A 89 -17.78 12.56 11.20
CA LEU A 89 -16.74 13.29 10.48
C LEU A 89 -15.46 12.48 10.43
N VAL A 90 -14.89 12.31 9.24
CA VAL A 90 -13.70 11.49 8.98
C VAL A 90 -12.54 12.38 8.54
N ASP A 91 -11.49 12.40 9.35
CA ASP A 91 -10.19 12.96 9.02
C ASP A 91 -9.43 11.98 8.13
N LEU A 92 -9.05 12.43 6.94
CA LEU A 92 -8.25 11.64 5.99
C LEU A 92 -6.79 12.09 5.91
N THR A 93 -6.33 12.92 6.85
CA THR A 93 -5.05 13.66 6.71
C THR A 93 -4.12 13.50 7.91
N GLY A 94 -4.65 13.43 9.13
CA GLY A 94 -3.87 13.37 10.38
C GLY A 94 -2.87 14.51 10.51
N HIS A 95 -1.59 14.24 10.77
CA HIS A 95 -0.54 15.29 10.89
C HIS A 95 0.17 15.61 9.58
N THR A 96 -0.36 15.18 8.43
CA THR A 96 0.23 15.54 7.14
C THR A 96 -0.11 16.98 6.73
N GLY A 97 0.45 17.44 5.60
CA GLY A 97 0.33 18.85 5.21
C GLY A 97 -1.12 19.31 5.02
N ARG A 98 -1.44 20.51 5.54
CA ARG A 98 -2.78 21.14 5.41
C ARG A 98 -3.90 20.34 6.07
N HIS A 99 -3.59 19.74 7.23
CA HIS A 99 -4.52 18.91 7.97
C HIS A 99 -5.67 19.69 8.62
N PRO A 100 -6.85 19.06 8.79
CA PRO A 100 -8.03 19.69 9.36
C PRO A 100 -8.13 19.57 10.89
N LEU A 101 -7.10 19.13 11.61
CA LEU A 101 -7.19 18.79 13.04
C LEU A 101 -7.77 19.91 13.93
N GLY A 102 -7.61 21.18 13.56
CA GLY A 102 -8.24 22.31 14.27
C GLY A 102 -9.77 22.37 14.11
N VAL A 103 -10.32 21.89 12.99
CA VAL A 103 -11.76 21.66 12.80
C VAL A 103 -12.24 20.57 13.75
N PHE A 104 -11.52 19.44 13.80
CA PHE A 104 -11.86 18.29 14.65
C PHE A 104 -11.80 18.64 16.15
N ALA A 105 -10.84 19.46 16.58
CA ALA A 105 -10.73 19.94 17.96
C ALA A 105 -11.99 20.69 18.44
N ARG A 106 -12.79 21.26 17.52
CA ARG A 106 -14.04 21.99 17.81
C ARG A 106 -15.26 21.07 17.91
N ARG A 107 -15.08 19.76 17.74
CA ARG A 107 -16.11 18.72 17.81
C ARG A 107 -17.41 19.06 17.03
N PRO A 108 -17.34 19.40 15.74
CA PRO A 108 -18.54 19.73 14.98
C PRO A 108 -19.48 18.54 14.70
N ALA A 109 -18.98 17.29 14.71
CA ALA A 109 -19.80 16.09 14.53
C ALA A 109 -19.88 15.25 15.81
N ARG A 110 -20.89 14.36 15.89
CA ARG A 110 -21.12 13.49 17.06
C ARG A 110 -20.02 12.46 17.23
N LEU A 111 -19.64 11.83 16.13
CA LEU A 111 -18.52 10.90 16.04
C LEU A 111 -17.48 11.46 15.10
N GLN A 112 -16.22 11.37 15.51
CA GLN A 112 -15.10 11.82 14.71
C GLN A 112 -14.07 10.72 14.58
N LEU A 113 -13.68 10.39 13.37
CA LEU A 113 -12.78 9.29 13.08
C LEU A 113 -11.54 9.80 12.34
N SER A 114 -10.40 9.16 12.54
CA SER A 114 -9.23 9.28 11.68
C SER A 114 -9.11 8.03 10.82
N TRP A 115 -8.75 8.19 9.56
CA TRP A 115 -8.56 7.08 8.63
C TRP A 115 -7.54 7.42 7.53
N ILE A 116 -6.75 6.40 7.16
CA ILE A 116 -6.01 6.24 5.90
C ILE A 116 -4.79 7.14 5.62
N GLY A 117 -4.87 8.46 5.82
CA GLY A 117 -3.82 9.38 5.35
C GLY A 117 -2.61 9.50 6.28
N TYR A 118 -2.78 9.17 7.56
CA TYR A 118 -1.74 9.27 8.57
C TYR A 118 -1.80 8.05 9.49
N PRO A 119 -0.91 7.06 9.29
CA PRO A 119 -0.94 5.82 10.05
C PRO A 119 -0.75 5.97 11.59
N PRO A 120 0.03 6.94 12.12
CA PRO A 120 0.14 7.10 13.58
C PRO A 120 -1.11 7.73 14.23
N THR A 121 -1.18 7.71 15.57
CA THR A 121 -2.21 8.44 16.33
C THR A 121 -2.19 9.95 16.03
N THR A 122 -3.37 10.56 15.97
CA THR A 122 -3.50 12.02 15.92
C THR A 122 -3.15 12.67 17.25
N GLY A 123 -3.20 11.92 18.37
CA GLY A 123 -2.99 12.44 19.71
C GLY A 123 -4.10 13.41 20.17
N LEU A 124 -5.20 13.54 19.42
CA LEU A 124 -6.25 14.51 19.67
C LEU A 124 -7.45 13.83 20.36
N PRO A 125 -7.78 14.18 21.63
CA PRO A 125 -8.92 13.59 22.35
C PRO A 125 -10.29 13.87 21.70
N ALA A 126 -10.34 14.79 20.73
CA ALA A 126 -11.54 15.08 19.96
C ALA A 126 -11.83 14.02 18.88
N ILE A 127 -10.84 13.20 18.50
CA ILE A 127 -11.03 12.09 17.55
C ILE A 127 -11.36 10.84 18.35
N ASP A 128 -12.54 10.28 18.11
CA ASP A 128 -13.11 9.21 18.91
C ASP A 128 -12.60 7.83 18.48
N GLY A 129 -12.24 7.66 17.20
CA GLY A 129 -11.78 6.39 16.68
C GLY A 129 -10.78 6.47 15.52
N LEU A 130 -10.00 5.41 15.37
CA LEU A 130 -9.07 5.20 14.26
C LEU A 130 -9.52 3.97 13.47
N VAL A 131 -9.79 4.14 12.18
CA VAL A 131 -10.14 3.02 11.29
C VAL A 131 -8.86 2.33 10.81
N ALA A 132 -8.77 1.03 11.07
CA ALA A 132 -7.62 0.17 10.80
C ALA A 132 -8.08 -1.26 10.47
N ASP A 133 -7.16 -2.22 10.52
CA ASP A 133 -7.45 -3.67 10.48
C ASP A 133 -6.57 -4.41 11.49
N GLU A 134 -6.82 -5.71 11.65
CA GLU A 134 -6.14 -6.58 12.63
C GLU A 134 -4.65 -6.77 12.38
N VAL A 135 -4.17 -6.58 11.14
CA VAL A 135 -2.74 -6.72 10.82
C VAL A 135 -2.04 -5.38 11.01
N LEU A 136 -2.68 -4.29 10.59
CA LEU A 136 -2.17 -2.93 10.70
C LEU A 136 -2.02 -2.50 12.16
N VAL A 137 -3.02 -2.79 12.99
CA VAL A 137 -2.99 -2.57 14.44
C VAL A 137 -3.41 -3.88 15.12
N PRO A 138 -2.46 -4.78 15.45
CA PRO A 138 -2.79 -6.04 16.11
C PRO A 138 -3.33 -5.85 17.52
N ASP A 139 -4.01 -6.86 18.04
CA ASP A 139 -4.48 -6.87 19.42
C ASP A 139 -3.29 -6.67 20.39
N GLY A 140 -3.47 -5.77 21.36
CA GLY A 140 -2.43 -5.34 22.29
C GLY A 140 -1.65 -4.10 21.87
N ALA A 141 -1.75 -3.66 20.61
CA ALA A 141 -1.09 -2.43 20.12
C ALA A 141 -1.90 -1.15 20.37
N GLU A 142 -3.11 -1.24 20.93
CA GLU A 142 -4.03 -0.11 21.13
C GLU A 142 -3.47 0.95 22.07
N ALA A 143 -2.57 0.59 22.99
CA ALA A 143 -1.96 1.51 23.94
C ALA A 143 -1.15 2.64 23.27
N ALA A 144 -0.81 2.51 21.98
CA ALA A 144 -0.13 3.54 21.19
C ALA A 144 -1.07 4.63 20.65
N PHE A 145 -2.38 4.52 20.88
CA PHE A 145 -3.40 5.40 20.30
C PHE A 145 -4.26 6.04 21.40
N CYS A 146 -4.58 7.32 21.23
CA CYS A 146 -5.61 7.96 22.06
C CYS A 146 -7.02 7.69 21.54
N GLU A 147 -7.14 7.37 20.25
CA GLU A 147 -8.37 6.97 19.59
C GLU A 147 -8.72 5.52 19.91
N ARG A 148 -10.02 5.20 19.91
CA ARG A 148 -10.44 3.79 19.91
C ARG A 148 -10.14 3.16 18.55
N VAL A 149 -9.34 2.10 18.52
CA VAL A 149 -9.07 1.35 17.28
C VAL A 149 -10.34 0.61 16.83
N ILE A 150 -10.74 0.84 15.57
CA ILE A 150 -11.86 0.18 14.88
C ILE A 150 -11.27 -0.66 13.76
N ARG A 151 -11.35 -1.98 13.87
CA ARG A 151 -10.77 -2.93 12.91
C ARG A 151 -11.82 -3.36 11.89
N LEU A 152 -11.55 -3.11 10.60
CA LEU A 152 -12.32 -3.65 9.49
C LEU A 152 -11.90 -5.09 9.21
N ALA A 153 -12.87 -5.95 8.90
CA ALA A 153 -12.64 -7.39 8.71
C ALA A 153 -11.81 -7.71 7.46
N ASP A 154 -12.03 -6.96 6.37
CA ASP A 154 -11.49 -7.27 5.03
C ASP A 154 -10.36 -6.33 4.58
N GLY A 155 -9.74 -5.63 5.53
CA GLY A 155 -8.68 -4.65 5.28
C GLY A 155 -9.17 -3.21 5.35
N HIS A 156 -8.23 -2.28 5.56
CA HIS A 156 -8.54 -0.88 5.84
C HIS A 156 -8.53 0.05 4.62
N ILE A 157 -8.26 -0.45 3.40
CA ILE A 157 -8.22 0.35 2.16
C ILE A 157 -8.95 -0.33 1.01
N SER A 158 -9.32 0.48 0.01
CA SER A 158 -9.78 0.03 -1.30
C SER A 158 -8.88 0.63 -2.39
N TYR A 159 -7.82 -0.08 -2.77
CA TYR A 159 -6.87 0.41 -3.77
C TYR A 159 -7.46 0.42 -5.19
N LEU A 160 -7.41 1.60 -5.83
CA LEU A 160 -7.73 1.79 -7.23
C LEU A 160 -6.44 1.95 -8.05
N PRO A 161 -6.08 0.94 -8.86
CA PRO A 161 -4.89 0.98 -9.71
C PRO A 161 -5.05 2.00 -10.86
N PRO A 162 -3.94 2.48 -11.45
CA PRO A 162 -4.00 3.34 -12.63
C PRO A 162 -4.62 2.61 -13.83
N VAL A 163 -5.45 3.32 -14.60
CA VAL A 163 -6.08 2.78 -15.82
C VAL A 163 -5.05 2.56 -16.93
N ASP A 164 -3.99 3.36 -16.92
CA ASP A 164 -2.87 3.37 -17.84
C ASP A 164 -1.64 2.60 -17.31
N ALA A 165 -1.85 1.68 -16.35
CA ALA A 165 -0.79 0.80 -15.91
C ALA A 165 -0.26 -0.03 -17.11
N PRO A 166 1.08 -0.11 -17.30
CA PRO A 166 1.65 -0.92 -18.36
C PRO A 166 1.40 -2.41 -18.11
N ASP A 167 1.61 -3.23 -19.16
CA ASP A 167 1.56 -4.68 -19.01
C ASP A 167 2.57 -5.16 -17.96
N VAL A 168 2.16 -6.14 -17.16
CA VAL A 168 3.01 -6.76 -16.15
C VAL A 168 4.16 -7.50 -16.83
N ASN A 169 5.39 -7.17 -16.44
CA ASN A 169 6.59 -7.91 -16.80
C ASN A 169 7.21 -8.51 -15.53
N ILE A 170 7.39 -9.83 -15.49
CA ILE A 170 7.84 -10.53 -14.29
C ILE A 170 9.36 -10.75 -14.37
N GLY A 171 10.06 -10.03 -13.48
CA GLY A 171 11.49 -10.19 -13.26
C GLY A 171 12.38 -9.62 -14.37
N SER A 172 13.65 -9.45 -14.03
CA SER A 172 14.65 -8.84 -14.90
C SER A 172 15.04 -9.74 -16.08
N GLY A 173 14.90 -11.06 -15.93
CA GLY A 173 15.33 -12.07 -16.93
C GLY A 173 16.83 -12.05 -17.23
N SER A 174 17.63 -11.35 -16.43
CA SER A 174 19.04 -11.04 -16.68
C SER A 174 20.01 -12.10 -16.16
N GLY A 175 19.51 -13.12 -15.45
CA GLY A 175 20.34 -14.15 -14.80
C GLY A 175 21.04 -13.66 -13.52
N GLU A 176 20.74 -12.44 -13.07
CA GLU A 176 21.13 -11.87 -11.78
C GLU A 176 19.87 -11.53 -10.97
N VAL A 177 20.00 -11.47 -9.65
CA VAL A 177 18.88 -11.05 -8.78
C VAL A 177 18.89 -9.53 -8.68
N VAL A 178 17.76 -8.90 -9.05
CA VAL A 178 17.56 -7.46 -8.90
C VAL A 178 16.65 -7.18 -7.72
N PHE A 179 17.23 -6.65 -6.64
CA PHE A 179 16.48 -6.07 -5.54
C PHE A 179 16.03 -4.65 -5.88
N GLY A 180 14.86 -4.22 -5.42
CA GLY A 180 14.38 -2.87 -5.70
C GLY A 180 13.52 -2.24 -4.61
N SER A 181 13.64 -0.92 -4.46
CA SER A 181 12.77 -0.15 -3.55
C SER A 181 12.44 1.22 -4.14
N PHE A 182 11.15 1.49 -4.35
CA PHE A 182 10.65 2.74 -4.92
C PHE A 182 10.05 3.69 -3.86
N ASN A 183 10.35 3.42 -2.59
CA ASN A 183 9.88 4.23 -1.47
C ASN A 183 10.47 5.65 -1.50
N LYS A 184 9.77 6.58 -0.84
CA LYS A 184 10.25 7.96 -0.67
C LYS A 184 11.55 7.98 0.14
N LEU A 185 12.46 8.90 -0.19
CA LEU A 185 13.78 9.00 0.44
C LEU A 185 13.75 9.30 1.95
N ASP A 186 12.64 9.83 2.47
CA ASP A 186 12.43 10.02 3.92
C ASP A 186 12.22 8.69 4.67
N LYS A 187 11.86 7.60 3.97
CA LYS A 187 11.78 6.24 4.51
C LYS A 187 13.06 5.43 4.30
N THR A 188 13.94 5.86 3.40
CA THR A 188 15.18 5.16 3.06
C THR A 188 16.35 5.73 3.86
N THR A 189 16.34 5.46 5.17
CA THR A 189 17.33 5.98 6.13
C THR A 189 18.70 5.29 5.98
N PRO A 190 19.77 5.81 6.61
CA PRO A 190 21.05 5.12 6.66
C PRO A 190 20.96 3.69 7.21
N GLU A 191 20.16 3.44 8.25
CA GLU A 191 19.91 2.07 8.74
C GLU A 191 19.31 1.17 7.66
N VAL A 192 18.29 1.63 6.93
CA VAL A 192 17.68 0.85 5.83
C VAL A 192 18.71 0.53 4.74
N LEU A 193 19.50 1.52 4.32
CA LEU A 193 20.54 1.33 3.31
C LEU A 193 21.65 0.40 3.79
N SER A 194 22.00 0.45 5.08
CA SER A 194 22.95 -0.48 5.69
C SER A 194 22.44 -1.92 5.63
N THR A 195 21.16 -2.16 5.98
CA THR A 195 20.55 -3.49 5.86
C THR A 195 20.49 -3.95 4.40
N PHE A 196 20.08 -3.08 3.46
CA PHE A 196 20.03 -3.43 2.04
C PHE A 196 21.43 -3.73 1.49
N GLY A 197 22.42 -2.90 1.82
CA GLY A 197 23.78 -3.04 1.33
C GLY A 197 24.56 -4.15 2.04
N ALA A 198 24.90 -3.92 3.31
CA ALA A 198 25.83 -4.75 4.07
C ALA A 198 25.28 -6.13 4.42
N ARG A 199 23.95 -6.30 4.50
CA ARG A 199 23.35 -7.58 4.90
C ARG A 199 22.75 -8.34 3.72
N ILE A 200 22.07 -7.67 2.80
CA ILE A 200 21.42 -8.32 1.65
C ILE A 200 22.37 -8.38 0.45
N LEU A 201 22.84 -7.24 -0.07
CA LEU A 201 23.66 -7.22 -1.29
C LEU A 201 25.03 -7.88 -1.10
N VAL A 202 25.68 -7.68 0.05
CA VAL A 202 26.94 -8.41 0.37
C VAL A 202 26.67 -9.90 0.56
N GLY A 203 25.53 -10.28 1.15
CA GLY A 203 25.11 -11.66 1.35
C GLY A 203 24.73 -12.41 0.06
N GLN A 204 24.37 -11.68 -0.99
CA GLN A 204 24.03 -12.21 -2.31
C GLN A 204 24.96 -11.65 -3.40
N PRO A 205 26.17 -12.22 -3.58
CA PRO A 205 27.09 -11.81 -4.64
C PRO A 205 26.45 -11.88 -6.04
N GLY A 206 26.75 -10.90 -6.88
CA GLY A 206 26.19 -10.81 -8.24
C GLY A 206 24.76 -10.27 -8.32
N SER A 207 24.15 -9.85 -7.21
CA SER A 207 22.86 -9.14 -7.24
C SER A 207 23.04 -7.63 -7.43
N ARG A 208 21.97 -6.93 -7.84
CA ARG A 208 21.91 -5.47 -7.97
C ARG A 208 20.83 -4.87 -7.09
N LEU A 209 20.95 -3.57 -6.80
CA LEU A 209 19.92 -2.78 -6.13
C LEU A 209 19.46 -1.63 -7.02
N VAL A 210 18.15 -1.54 -7.25
CA VAL A 210 17.49 -0.42 -7.94
C VAL A 210 16.73 0.42 -6.91
N LEU A 211 17.14 1.67 -6.73
CA LEU A 211 16.38 2.65 -5.96
C LEU A 211 15.79 3.68 -6.90
N ARG A 212 14.48 3.93 -6.79
CA ARG A 212 13.81 4.97 -7.56
C ARG A 212 13.02 5.88 -6.65
N SER A 213 13.33 7.17 -6.68
CA SER A 213 12.62 8.14 -5.85
C SER A 213 12.88 9.54 -6.36
N ARG A 214 11.88 10.41 -6.26
CA ARG A 214 12.07 11.85 -6.48
C ARG A 214 13.17 12.36 -5.54
N GLY A 215 14.12 13.12 -6.09
CA GLY A 215 15.29 13.61 -5.37
C GLY A 215 16.59 12.90 -5.76
N LEU A 216 16.52 11.66 -6.27
CA LEU A 216 17.71 10.99 -6.83
C LEU A 216 18.12 11.53 -8.20
N ASP A 217 17.29 12.40 -8.81
CA ASP A 217 17.63 13.22 -9.97
C ASP A 217 18.61 14.38 -9.63
N ASP A 218 18.77 14.73 -8.35
CA ASP A 218 19.82 15.65 -7.90
C ASP A 218 21.11 14.86 -7.60
N PRO A 219 22.22 15.14 -8.31
CA PRO A 219 23.48 14.42 -8.15
C PRO A 219 24.00 14.38 -6.70
N ARG A 220 23.73 15.40 -5.88
CA ARG A 220 24.19 15.45 -4.49
C ARG A 220 23.50 14.40 -3.62
N PHE A 221 22.20 14.21 -3.85
CA PHE A 221 21.45 13.17 -3.16
C PHE A 221 21.85 11.79 -3.69
N ALA A 222 21.98 11.63 -5.02
CA ALA A 222 22.44 10.38 -5.61
C ALA A 222 23.84 9.96 -5.08
N ASP A 223 24.81 10.88 -5.03
CA ASP A 223 26.15 10.60 -4.51
C ASP A 223 26.13 10.29 -3.01
N ARG A 224 25.27 10.95 -2.22
CA ARG A 224 25.11 10.63 -0.79
C ARG A 224 24.58 9.21 -0.59
N PHE A 225 23.54 8.80 -1.32
CA PHE A 225 22.97 7.47 -1.23
C PHE A 225 23.94 6.40 -1.74
N GLY A 226 24.64 6.67 -2.84
CA GLY A 226 25.70 5.80 -3.36
C GLY A 226 26.87 5.66 -2.37
N GLY A 227 27.26 6.75 -1.71
CA GLY A 227 28.29 6.75 -0.66
C GLY A 227 27.92 5.88 0.55
N LEU A 228 26.69 5.98 1.05
CA LEU A 228 26.21 5.15 2.16
C LEU A 228 26.20 3.65 1.81
N LEU A 229 25.85 3.29 0.58
CA LEU A 229 25.90 1.90 0.11
C LEU A 229 27.35 1.42 -0.11
N ALA A 230 28.25 2.30 -0.56
CA ALA A 230 29.66 1.99 -0.69
C ALA A 230 30.33 1.80 0.70
N GLU A 231 29.98 2.61 1.69
CA GLU A 231 30.38 2.42 3.09
C GLU A 231 29.88 1.09 3.66
N ALA A 232 28.72 0.61 3.18
CA ALA A 232 28.17 -0.71 3.48
C ALA A 232 28.84 -1.86 2.70
N GLY A 233 29.89 -1.59 1.90
CA GLY A 233 30.66 -2.59 1.17
C GLY A 233 30.06 -3.02 -0.18
N VAL A 234 29.17 -2.21 -0.76
CA VAL A 234 28.57 -2.48 -2.07
C VAL A 234 29.28 -1.69 -3.16
N ASP A 235 29.74 -2.39 -4.21
CA ASP A 235 30.33 -1.76 -5.38
C ASP A 235 29.33 -0.88 -6.15
N ARG A 236 29.81 0.27 -6.67
CA ARG A 236 28.94 1.27 -7.31
C ARG A 236 28.23 0.75 -8.57
N ASP A 237 28.82 -0.20 -9.28
CA ASP A 237 28.25 -0.82 -10.48
C ASP A 237 27.04 -1.73 -10.19
N ARG A 238 26.88 -2.17 -8.93
CA ARG A 238 25.73 -2.94 -8.45
C ARG A 238 24.54 -2.07 -8.03
N ILE A 239 24.67 -0.74 -8.07
CA ILE A 239 23.68 0.21 -7.57
C ILE A 239 23.14 1.05 -8.73
N SER A 240 21.81 1.07 -8.89
CA SER A 240 21.12 1.89 -9.90
C SER A 240 20.18 2.87 -9.19
N LEU A 241 20.46 4.17 -9.31
CA LEU A 241 19.69 5.24 -8.67
C LEU A 241 18.92 6.02 -9.75
N HIS A 242 17.59 6.05 -9.62
CA HIS A 242 16.70 6.70 -10.58
C HIS A 242 15.89 7.80 -9.90
N GLY A 243 15.88 8.98 -10.50
CA GLY A 243 15.13 10.14 -10.02
C GLY A 243 13.64 10.11 -10.37
N TRP A 244 13.05 11.29 -10.45
CA TRP A 244 11.66 11.46 -10.86
C TRP A 244 11.43 11.02 -12.32
N VAL A 245 10.31 10.33 -12.54
CA VAL A 245 9.77 9.93 -13.84
C VAL A 245 8.25 10.08 -13.83
N SER A 246 7.59 9.93 -14.99
CA SER A 246 6.12 9.84 -15.03
C SER A 246 5.61 8.61 -14.26
N HIS A 247 4.32 8.59 -13.91
CA HIS A 247 3.75 7.47 -13.14
C HIS A 247 3.77 6.15 -13.93
N ALA A 248 3.46 6.19 -15.23
CA ALA A 248 3.54 5.02 -16.10
C ALA A 248 4.97 4.46 -16.20
N GLU A 249 5.99 5.34 -16.28
CA GLU A 249 7.40 4.93 -16.26
C GLU A 249 7.85 4.41 -14.89
N LEU A 250 7.29 4.93 -13.79
CA LEU A 250 7.51 4.37 -12.45
C LEU A 250 6.96 2.94 -12.38
N LEU A 251 5.74 2.72 -12.86
CA LEU A 251 5.12 1.39 -12.88
C LEU A 251 5.90 0.41 -13.76
N ALA A 252 6.31 0.83 -14.97
CA ALA A 252 7.12 0.01 -15.85
C ALA A 252 8.45 -0.42 -15.21
N GLY A 253 9.05 0.44 -14.39
CA GLY A 253 10.30 0.15 -13.67
C GLY A 253 10.19 -1.02 -12.67
N TYR A 254 8.98 -1.37 -12.21
CA TYR A 254 8.82 -2.56 -11.36
C TYR A 254 9.10 -3.87 -12.11
N GLY A 255 8.97 -3.88 -13.44
CA GLY A 255 9.31 -5.05 -14.25
C GLY A 255 10.81 -5.38 -14.28
N GLU A 256 11.66 -4.48 -13.77
CA GLU A 256 13.10 -4.73 -13.59
C GLU A 256 13.40 -5.43 -12.25
N ILE A 257 12.42 -5.51 -11.34
CA ILE A 257 12.62 -5.95 -9.96
C ILE A 257 12.18 -7.39 -9.78
N ASP A 258 13.11 -8.22 -9.28
CA ASP A 258 12.83 -9.61 -8.90
C ASP A 258 12.30 -9.68 -7.45
N ILE A 259 12.87 -8.87 -6.55
CA ILE A 259 12.54 -8.84 -5.13
C ILE A 259 12.37 -7.38 -4.66
N GLY A 260 11.16 -7.05 -4.23
CA GLY A 260 10.85 -5.76 -3.63
C GLY A 260 11.32 -5.69 -2.18
N LEU A 261 12.13 -4.69 -1.86
CA LEU A 261 12.59 -4.42 -0.50
C LEU A 261 11.80 -3.27 0.09
N ASP A 262 10.94 -3.57 1.06
CA ASP A 262 10.20 -2.56 1.77
C ASP A 262 11.06 -1.84 2.83
N THR A 263 10.70 -0.60 3.16
CA THR A 263 11.45 0.20 4.14
C THR A 263 10.93 -0.01 5.58
N PHE A 264 11.76 0.32 6.56
CA PHE A 264 11.41 0.30 7.98
C PHE A 264 12.12 1.44 8.72
N PRO A 265 11.61 1.94 9.87
CA PRO A 265 10.41 1.51 10.58
C PRO A 265 9.10 1.98 9.93
N PHE A 266 9.17 2.75 8.84
CA PHE A 266 8.01 3.19 8.08
C PHE A 266 7.94 2.38 6.77
N SER A 267 6.91 1.54 6.66
CA SER A 267 6.68 0.66 5.51
C SER A 267 6.21 1.43 4.29
N GLY A 268 6.22 0.77 3.15
CA GLY A 268 5.53 1.20 1.96
C GLY A 268 4.03 1.37 2.19
N GLY A 269 3.41 2.02 1.23
CA GLY A 269 1.98 2.32 1.22
C GLY A 269 1.48 2.15 -0.20
N LEU A 270 1.34 3.26 -0.92
CA LEU A 270 0.97 3.22 -2.33
C LEU A 270 1.99 2.44 -3.16
N THR A 271 3.28 2.63 -2.89
CA THR A 271 4.39 1.90 -3.52
C THR A 271 4.30 0.39 -3.36
N SER A 272 3.77 -0.10 -2.23
CA SER A 272 3.54 -1.54 -2.01
C SER A 272 2.37 -2.05 -2.84
N CYS A 273 1.27 -1.28 -2.91
CA CYS A 273 0.14 -1.61 -3.77
C CYS A 273 0.54 -1.60 -5.26
N GLU A 274 1.38 -0.67 -5.67
CA GLU A 274 1.91 -0.57 -7.04
C GLU A 274 2.85 -1.72 -7.37
N ALA A 275 3.75 -2.10 -6.45
CA ALA A 275 4.60 -3.28 -6.62
C ALA A 275 3.78 -4.57 -6.80
N LEU A 276 2.76 -4.76 -5.94
CA LEU A 276 1.85 -5.90 -6.03
C LEU A 276 1.05 -5.88 -7.34
N TRP A 277 0.55 -4.72 -7.76
CA TRP A 277 -0.18 -4.55 -9.01
C TRP A 277 0.68 -4.86 -10.23
N MET A 278 1.96 -4.48 -10.19
CA MET A 278 2.94 -4.77 -11.24
C MET A 278 3.55 -6.17 -11.13
N GLY A 279 3.03 -7.03 -10.25
CA GLY A 279 3.42 -8.44 -10.17
C GLY A 279 4.82 -8.68 -9.62
N VAL A 280 5.36 -7.76 -8.80
CA VAL A 280 6.68 -7.95 -8.15
C VAL A 280 6.61 -9.17 -7.23
N PRO A 281 7.33 -10.27 -7.54
CA PRO A 281 7.08 -11.56 -6.89
C PRO A 281 7.48 -11.64 -5.41
N GLY A 282 8.49 -10.87 -5.00
CA GLY A 282 9.10 -10.95 -3.66
C GLY A 282 9.06 -9.64 -2.89
N LEU A 283 7.90 -9.02 -2.71
CA LEU A 283 7.79 -7.83 -1.86
C LEU A 283 7.93 -8.19 -0.37
N VAL A 284 9.18 -8.20 0.13
CA VAL A 284 9.50 -8.52 1.53
C VAL A 284 9.31 -7.29 2.39
N THR A 285 8.66 -7.45 3.56
CA THR A 285 8.50 -6.38 4.54
C THR A 285 8.74 -6.88 5.96
N TRP A 286 9.34 -6.03 6.79
CA TRP A 286 9.42 -6.26 8.23
C TRP A 286 8.20 -5.62 8.91
N ALA A 287 7.27 -6.47 9.36
CA ALA A 287 6.09 -6.06 10.11
C ALA A 287 6.47 -5.61 11.53
N GLY A 288 6.89 -4.35 11.65
CA GLY A 288 7.37 -3.76 12.89
C GLY A 288 6.28 -3.62 13.97
N GLN A 289 6.65 -3.02 15.10
CA GLN A 289 5.75 -2.83 16.26
C GLN A 289 4.81 -1.61 16.13
N ARG A 290 5.05 -0.73 15.15
CA ARG A 290 4.30 0.51 14.94
C ARG A 290 3.41 0.38 13.72
N MET A 291 2.21 0.96 13.76
CA MET A 291 1.28 0.95 12.62
C MET A 291 1.90 1.45 11.30
N CYS A 292 2.76 2.46 11.35
CA CYS A 292 3.44 2.97 10.15
C CYS A 292 4.40 1.95 9.51
N GLY A 293 4.84 0.91 10.23
CA GLY A 293 5.68 -0.19 9.75
C GLY A 293 4.90 -1.46 9.41
N ARG A 294 3.57 -1.38 9.29
CA ARG A 294 2.70 -2.56 9.10
C ARG A 294 1.73 -2.44 7.93
N GLN A 295 1.80 -1.37 7.13
CA GLN A 295 0.88 -1.18 6.00
C GLN A 295 1.09 -2.26 4.94
N THR A 296 2.33 -2.49 4.51
CA THR A 296 2.65 -3.54 3.54
C THR A 296 2.25 -4.92 4.05
N ALA A 297 2.48 -5.21 5.33
CA ALA A 297 2.05 -6.47 5.95
C ALA A 297 0.52 -6.65 5.91
N SER A 298 -0.24 -5.58 6.20
CA SER A 298 -1.69 -5.58 6.04
C SER A 298 -2.09 -5.89 4.60
N PHE A 299 -1.48 -5.25 3.60
CA PHE A 299 -1.82 -5.51 2.19
C PHE A 299 -1.49 -6.95 1.76
N LEU A 300 -0.33 -7.47 2.14
CA LEU A 300 0.10 -8.84 1.84
C LEU A 300 -0.89 -9.87 2.40
N SER A 301 -1.41 -9.66 3.61
CA SER A 301 -2.41 -10.55 4.21
C SER A 301 -3.73 -10.61 3.43
N ARG A 302 -4.06 -9.58 2.65
CA ARG A 302 -5.30 -9.52 1.85
C ARG A 302 -5.17 -10.15 0.48
N VAL A 303 -3.94 -10.35 0.02
CA VAL A 303 -3.65 -11.01 -1.26
C VAL A 303 -3.06 -12.42 -1.09
N GLY A 304 -3.04 -12.94 0.14
CA GLY A 304 -2.58 -14.31 0.46
C GLY A 304 -1.07 -14.50 0.36
N LEU A 305 -0.30 -13.44 0.65
CA LEU A 305 1.17 -13.40 0.62
C LEU A 305 1.76 -13.03 2.00
N GLU A 306 1.06 -13.37 3.08
CA GLU A 306 1.45 -13.04 4.46
C GLU A 306 2.85 -13.57 4.85
N GLU A 307 3.36 -14.61 4.19
CA GLU A 307 4.70 -15.18 4.40
C GLU A 307 5.85 -14.24 4.01
N LEU A 308 5.56 -13.18 3.25
CA LEU A 308 6.50 -12.11 2.90
C LEU A 308 6.57 -11.01 3.98
N ALA A 309 5.66 -11.03 4.96
CA ALA A 309 5.64 -10.13 6.10
C ALA A 309 6.25 -10.80 7.33
N VAL A 310 7.51 -10.49 7.62
CA VAL A 310 8.29 -11.14 8.69
C VAL A 310 8.36 -10.30 9.96
N ALA A 311 8.75 -10.90 11.09
CA ALA A 311 8.62 -10.27 12.41
C ALA A 311 9.89 -9.55 12.90
N SER A 312 11.05 -9.76 12.27
CA SER A 312 12.32 -9.19 12.69
C SER A 312 13.21 -8.77 11.52
N GLU A 313 14.18 -7.88 11.78
CA GLU A 313 15.19 -7.50 10.79
C GLU A 313 16.02 -8.70 10.31
N THR A 314 16.28 -9.67 11.19
CA THR A 314 17.01 -10.89 10.84
C THR A 314 16.22 -11.74 9.86
N GLU A 315 14.95 -12.01 10.16
CA GLU A 315 14.06 -12.72 9.24
C GLU A 315 13.86 -11.96 7.92
N TYR A 316 13.90 -10.62 7.95
CA TYR A 316 13.79 -9.78 6.74
C TYR A 316 14.96 -10.01 5.79
N VAL A 317 16.19 -10.04 6.34
CA VAL A 317 17.39 -10.35 5.56
C VAL A 317 17.38 -11.79 5.09
N GLU A 318 17.07 -12.76 5.96
CA GLU A 318 17.00 -14.18 5.59
C GLU A 318 15.98 -14.41 4.47
N LYS A 319 14.77 -13.83 4.58
CA LYS A 319 13.73 -13.92 3.56
C LYS A 319 14.19 -13.35 2.22
N ALA A 320 14.84 -12.19 2.22
CA ALA A 320 15.35 -11.56 1.00
C ALA A 320 16.44 -12.41 0.32
N LEU A 321 17.32 -13.04 1.10
CA LEU A 321 18.38 -13.91 0.59
C LEU A 321 17.84 -15.25 0.06
N ASP A 322 16.87 -15.84 0.76
CA ASP A 322 16.24 -17.12 0.38
C ASP A 322 15.46 -17.01 -0.94
N LEU A 323 14.78 -15.88 -1.17
CA LEU A 323 13.99 -15.66 -2.38
C LEU A 323 14.85 -15.49 -3.63
N GLY A 324 16.09 -15.00 -3.52
CA GLY A 324 16.95 -14.69 -4.66
C GLY A 324 17.17 -15.89 -5.60
N PRO A 325 17.74 -17.00 -5.12
CA PRO A 325 17.95 -18.21 -5.92
C PRO A 325 16.65 -18.86 -6.40
N ALA A 326 15.58 -18.82 -5.60
CA ALA A 326 14.28 -19.36 -5.97
C ALA A 326 13.63 -18.57 -7.12
N MET A 327 13.84 -17.25 -7.14
CA MET A 327 13.33 -16.38 -8.20
C MET A 327 14.03 -16.62 -9.54
N LEU A 328 15.35 -16.82 -9.52
CA LEU A 328 16.09 -17.17 -10.73
C LEU A 328 15.57 -18.48 -11.36
N LEU A 329 15.22 -19.47 -10.53
CA LEU A 329 14.63 -20.74 -11.01
C LEU A 329 13.19 -20.55 -11.53
N PHE A 330 12.39 -19.72 -10.87
CA PHE A 330 11.01 -19.42 -11.28
C PHE A 330 10.97 -18.68 -12.62
N VAL A 331 11.75 -17.60 -12.76
CA VAL A 331 11.86 -16.81 -14.00
C VAL A 331 12.44 -17.64 -15.14
N ASP A 332 13.44 -18.49 -14.89
CA ASP A 332 13.96 -19.40 -15.92
C ASP A 332 12.91 -20.43 -16.39
N HIS A 333 12.11 -20.96 -15.48
CA HIS A 333 11.10 -21.97 -15.79
C HIS A 333 9.90 -21.36 -16.55
N TYR A 334 9.39 -20.21 -16.11
CA TYR A 334 8.26 -19.50 -16.73
C TYR A 334 8.67 -18.70 -17.97
N GLY A 335 9.83 -18.06 -17.97
CA GLY A 335 10.37 -17.33 -19.11
C GLY A 335 10.64 -18.23 -20.32
N ARG A 336 11.09 -19.48 -20.10
CA ARG A 336 11.26 -20.47 -21.17
C ARG A 336 9.94 -21.03 -21.69
N SER A 337 8.91 -21.15 -20.86
CA SER A 337 7.59 -21.66 -21.28
C SER A 337 6.75 -20.61 -22.02
N CYS A 338 6.97 -19.31 -21.75
CA CYS A 338 6.38 -18.23 -22.55
C CYS A 338 7.20 -17.88 -23.81
N GLY A 339 8.54 -18.01 -23.76
CA GLY A 339 9.44 -17.64 -24.86
C GLY A 339 9.60 -18.67 -25.99
N ALA A 340 9.21 -19.93 -25.76
CA ALA A 340 9.30 -21.00 -26.77
C ALA A 340 7.91 -21.36 -27.33
N GLY A 341 7.32 -20.44 -28.11
CA GLY A 341 6.30 -20.82 -29.10
C GLY A 341 4.82 -20.57 -28.76
N CYS A 342 4.47 -19.65 -27.86
CA CYS A 342 3.08 -19.18 -27.78
C CYS A 342 2.81 -18.08 -28.84
N GLY A 343 2.93 -18.47 -30.11
CA GLY A 343 2.28 -17.75 -31.19
C GLY A 343 0.78 -17.98 -31.08
N THR A 344 0.02 -16.91 -30.82
CA THR A 344 -1.43 -16.82 -31.02
C THR A 344 -2.29 -17.93 -30.39
N GLY A 345 -3.00 -17.59 -29.31
CA GLY A 345 -4.29 -18.20 -28.99
C GLY A 345 -4.31 -19.23 -27.88
N LEU A 346 -4.23 -18.78 -26.62
CA LEU A 346 -4.80 -19.48 -25.48
C LEU A 346 -5.18 -18.52 -24.33
N CYS A 347 -5.70 -17.35 -24.68
CA CYS A 347 -6.43 -16.47 -23.75
C CYS A 347 -7.74 -16.01 -24.42
N ALA A 348 -8.54 -16.96 -24.91
CA ALA A 348 -9.93 -16.67 -25.29
C ALA A 348 -10.78 -17.95 -25.26
N ARG A 349 -11.81 -17.90 -24.42
CA ARG A 349 -13.03 -18.74 -24.35
C ARG A 349 -13.03 -19.88 -23.33
N GLY A 350 -14.07 -19.81 -22.48
CA GLY A 350 -14.54 -20.92 -21.65
C GLY A 350 -15.72 -20.53 -20.76
N ASP A 351 -16.83 -20.08 -21.35
CA ASP A 351 -18.14 -20.12 -20.69
C ASP A 351 -18.53 -21.58 -20.41
N GLY A 352 -19.08 -21.89 -19.23
CA GLY A 352 -19.78 -23.16 -18.98
C GLY A 352 -19.76 -23.67 -17.54
N SER A 353 -20.94 -23.62 -16.91
CA SER A 353 -21.33 -24.05 -15.55
C SER A 353 -21.09 -25.54 -15.18
N PRO A 354 -21.28 -25.96 -13.91
CA PRO A 354 -20.44 -26.94 -13.21
C PRO A 354 -21.05 -28.35 -13.04
N THR A 355 -20.21 -29.39 -12.89
CA THR A 355 -20.63 -30.65 -12.25
C THR A 355 -19.49 -31.41 -11.55
N SER A 356 -19.75 -31.73 -10.28
CA SER A 356 -19.37 -32.93 -9.48
C SER A 356 -17.91 -33.23 -9.11
N SER A 357 -17.67 -33.23 -7.79
CA SER A 357 -16.62 -33.98 -7.07
C SER A 357 -17.14 -35.40 -6.70
N PRO A 358 -16.44 -36.25 -5.90
CA PRO A 358 -15.01 -36.35 -5.56
C PRO A 358 -14.46 -37.81 -5.64
N ARG A 359 -13.15 -38.03 -5.48
CA ARG A 359 -12.62 -39.27 -4.85
C ARG A 359 -11.21 -39.09 -4.28
N ARG A 360 -11.05 -39.52 -3.01
CA ARG A 360 -9.80 -39.62 -2.24
C ARG A 360 -9.07 -40.94 -2.53
N SER A 361 -7.74 -40.94 -2.41
CA SER A 361 -6.95 -42.10 -1.95
C SER A 361 -5.64 -41.66 -1.29
N ASN A 362 -5.37 -42.21 -0.10
CA ASN A 362 -4.17 -42.05 0.72
C ASN A 362 -2.95 -42.81 0.16
N GLY A 363 -1.74 -42.33 0.47
CA GLY A 363 -0.49 -43.10 0.43
C GLY A 363 0.69 -42.32 1.02
N LEU A 364 1.29 -42.87 2.08
CA LEU A 364 2.32 -42.28 2.95
C LEU A 364 3.76 -42.34 2.38
N GLY A 365 4.59 -41.35 2.73
CA GLY A 365 5.99 -41.56 3.13
C GLY A 365 7.08 -40.77 2.39
N GLY A 366 7.85 -39.95 3.14
CA GLY A 366 9.23 -39.55 2.75
C GLY A 366 9.57 -38.06 2.92
N ASN A 367 10.47 -37.76 3.87
CA ASN A 367 11.01 -36.44 4.18
C ASN A 367 11.73 -35.74 3.01
N GLY A 368 11.50 -34.44 2.88
CA GLY A 368 12.25 -33.49 2.06
C GLY A 368 11.33 -32.37 1.57
N MET A 369 11.26 -31.24 2.28
CA MET A 369 10.47 -30.09 1.83
C MET A 369 11.16 -29.44 0.62
N CYS A 370 10.91 -29.98 -0.57
CA CYS A 370 10.92 -29.20 -1.79
C CYS A 370 9.61 -28.42 -1.81
N TYR A 371 9.70 -27.08 -1.80
CA TYR A 371 8.56 -26.21 -2.06
C TYR A 371 8.05 -26.49 -3.47
N ASP A 372 6.93 -27.20 -3.55
CA ASP A 372 6.29 -27.55 -4.81
C ASP A 372 5.60 -26.29 -5.38
N ALA A 373 6.17 -25.79 -6.48
CA ALA A 373 5.69 -24.65 -7.25
C ALA A 373 4.24 -24.83 -7.78
N ALA A 374 3.68 -26.04 -7.71
CA ALA A 374 2.27 -26.28 -8.02
C ALA A 374 1.30 -25.78 -6.94
N SER A 375 1.75 -25.56 -5.69
CA SER A 375 0.87 -25.12 -4.60
C SER A 375 0.51 -23.63 -4.63
N MET A 376 1.27 -22.82 -5.36
CA MET A 376 1.05 -21.37 -5.48
C MET A 376 -0.05 -21.03 -6.50
N THR A 377 -0.27 -21.90 -7.50
CA THR A 377 -1.26 -21.67 -8.57
C THR A 377 -2.66 -22.19 -8.22
N GLN A 378 -2.79 -23.11 -7.25
CA GLN A 378 -4.07 -23.76 -6.95
C GLN A 378 -4.98 -22.99 -5.97
N LYS A 379 -4.53 -21.88 -5.38
CA LYS A 379 -5.36 -20.97 -4.57
C LYS A 379 -5.97 -19.79 -5.34
N LEU A 380 -5.61 -19.61 -6.62
CA LEU A 380 -6.14 -18.55 -7.49
C LEU A 380 -7.26 -19.04 -8.45
N SER A 381 -7.83 -20.24 -8.21
CA SER A 381 -8.94 -20.78 -9.02
C SER A 381 -10.04 -21.48 -8.22
N SER A 382 -10.23 -21.13 -6.94
CA SER A 382 -11.38 -21.62 -6.13
C SER A 382 -12.01 -20.51 -5.31
#